data_AF-A0A7V9LEL1-F1
#
_entry.id   AF-A0A7V9LEL1-F1
#
_cell.length_a   1.000
_cell.length_b   1.000
_cell.length_c   1.000
_cell.angle_alpha   90.00
_cell.angle_beta   90.00
_cell.angle_gamma   90.00
#
_symmetry.space_group_name_H-M   'P 1'
#
loop_
_entity.id
_entity.type
_entity.pdbx_description
1 polymer ?
#
loop_
_entity_poly.entity_id
_entity_poly.type
_entity_poly.pdbx_seq_one_letter_code
_entity_poly.pdbx_strand_id
1 'polypeptide(L)'
;MARKVLLAAYFVAASTTTAAAEGNCTTVDLDLLPATLAANPFSPQIVAWVESPAGVYVDTAFITQQTGSFGIGNRPGRYDFNSGPNWPYGRRVTTFPVWAHRHGLQWDEVVFQNDDDSNLSHPFDQSSVENHFCRPLQRDEPSWDAYSCASRVFTDKGLFSTVGNKSLYPPRADLEAANQDDPVVDMFDLLNPFDTVSQATPPAGTLATLSWPVPETLPFGDYVMFVEVSREFDTNSTYNTSVFPAPTGIPWMEYGEPYRGQPSVVYRIPFTILADGTTTASTAEYVGYGDPEGIDGNLRAPDNTITSDVPGSGAARLQLISVDGETFRLRLTSRPQVDFEPPALPAEAQVVDVTGNEAQLTFVAPGDDGTTGKVKKYEIRYRVGQPMTPESFDTATLVATSIRPSVAGAVQTFTLPGLLPSTEYSVGIRAIDDCRNISELAIVELRTPDRGVGEVDACFVATAAYGSVLAGDVDLLRRFRDLALRKTAFGELAVEAYYTFGPALSGLIGESDLLRSTARDALAPVVSRVRGFQVSE
;
A
#
# COMPACT_ATOMS: atom_id res chain seq x y z
N MET A 1 -29.87 58.04 13.68
CA MET A 1 -28.63 57.38 13.25
C MET A 1 -28.97 55.97 12.78
N ALA A 2 -29.11 55.77 11.47
CA ALA A 2 -29.34 54.45 10.87
C ALA A 2 -28.01 53.94 10.30
N ARG A 3 -27.47 52.85 10.85
CA ARG A 3 -26.30 52.16 10.29
C ARG A 3 -26.79 51.07 9.33
N LYS A 4 -26.58 51.30 8.04
CA LYS A 4 -26.72 50.28 6.98
C LYS A 4 -25.56 49.28 7.12
N VAL A 5 -25.88 48.00 7.21
CA VAL A 5 -24.92 46.89 7.07
C VAL A 5 -24.89 46.54 5.58
N LEU A 6 -23.74 46.69 4.93
CA LEU A 6 -23.49 46.15 3.59
C LEU A 6 -23.16 44.67 3.73
N LEU A 7 -23.98 43.79 3.16
CA LEU A 7 -23.58 42.42 2.80
C LEU A 7 -22.76 42.51 1.51
N ALA A 8 -21.49 42.14 1.56
CA ALA A 8 -20.70 41.87 0.37
C ALA A 8 -21.03 40.45 -0.13
N ALA A 9 -21.63 40.35 -1.30
CA ALA A 9 -21.81 39.08 -1.99
C ALA A 9 -20.46 38.62 -2.55
N TYR A 10 -19.92 37.52 -2.03
CA TYR A 10 -18.81 36.79 -2.66
C TYR A 10 -19.37 36.08 -3.90
N PHE A 11 -19.02 36.59 -5.09
CA PHE A 11 -19.14 35.81 -6.31
C PHE A 11 -18.01 34.79 -6.34
N VAL A 12 -18.34 33.52 -6.09
CA VAL A 12 -17.46 32.40 -6.47
C VAL A 12 -17.52 32.30 -7.98
N ALA A 13 -16.44 32.67 -8.66
CA ALA A 13 -16.28 32.32 -10.07
C ALA A 13 -16.15 30.80 -10.14
N ALA A 14 -17.18 30.14 -10.68
CA ALA A 14 -17.10 28.74 -11.05
C ALA A 14 -16.09 28.64 -12.21
N SER A 15 -14.90 28.15 -11.92
CA SER A 15 -13.95 27.70 -12.93
C SER A 15 -14.63 26.55 -13.68
N THR A 16 -14.95 26.75 -14.95
CA THR A 16 -15.39 25.66 -15.82
C THR A 16 -14.20 24.75 -16.07
N THR A 17 -14.05 23.70 -15.27
CA THR A 17 -13.24 22.54 -15.64
C THR A 17 -13.90 21.91 -16.86
N THR A 18 -13.32 22.14 -18.03
CA THR A 18 -13.62 21.32 -19.20
C THR A 18 -13.17 19.90 -18.84
N ALA A 19 -14.13 19.02 -18.56
CA ALA A 19 -13.85 17.59 -18.51
C ALA A 19 -13.14 17.20 -19.81
N ALA A 20 -12.06 16.43 -19.70
CA ALA A 20 -11.43 15.83 -20.87
C ALA A 20 -12.51 15.06 -21.65
N ALA A 21 -12.48 15.14 -22.98
CA ALA A 21 -13.33 14.27 -23.80
C ALA A 21 -12.98 12.81 -23.49
N GLU A 22 -13.97 11.92 -23.44
CA GLU A 22 -13.74 10.46 -23.28
C GLU A 22 -12.60 10.01 -24.21
N GLY A 23 -11.67 9.19 -23.70
CA GLY A 23 -10.50 8.69 -24.45
C GLY A 23 -9.34 9.67 -24.65
N ASN A 24 -9.43 10.91 -24.16
CA ASN A 24 -8.25 11.79 -24.05
C ASN A 24 -7.67 11.71 -22.63
N CYS A 25 -6.45 11.22 -22.51
CA CYS A 25 -5.71 11.28 -21.26
C CYS A 25 -4.38 12.03 -21.44
N THR A 26 -3.67 12.29 -20.35
CA THR A 26 -2.33 12.87 -20.41
C THR A 26 -1.41 12.00 -19.59
N THR A 27 -0.24 11.73 -20.15
CA THR A 27 0.79 10.93 -19.49
C THR A 27 2.06 11.75 -19.38
N VAL A 28 2.73 11.60 -18.25
CA VAL A 28 4.05 12.16 -18.01
C VAL A 28 5.04 11.01 -17.93
N ASP A 29 5.95 10.96 -18.88
CA ASP A 29 6.98 9.95 -18.98
C ASP A 29 8.29 10.48 -18.37
N LEU A 30 8.84 9.76 -17.39
CA LEU A 30 10.11 10.03 -16.73
C LEU A 30 11.19 9.07 -17.24
N ASP A 31 12.10 9.60 -18.05
CA ASP A 31 13.29 8.90 -18.51
C ASP A 31 14.41 8.98 -17.47
N LEU A 32 14.99 7.83 -17.12
CA LEU A 32 16.12 7.73 -16.19
C LEU A 32 17.01 6.52 -16.49
N LEU A 33 18.30 6.61 -16.14
CA LEU A 33 19.27 5.51 -16.29
C LEU A 33 19.95 5.22 -14.94
N PRO A 34 19.55 4.17 -14.19
CA PRO A 34 20.23 3.83 -12.95
C PRO A 34 21.63 3.31 -13.24
N ALA A 35 22.61 3.71 -12.43
CA ALA A 35 23.99 3.31 -12.59
C ALA A 35 24.32 2.06 -11.75
N THR A 36 25.16 1.19 -12.29
CA THR A 36 25.80 0.10 -11.54
C THR A 36 26.86 0.67 -10.59
N LEU A 37 26.98 0.14 -9.38
CA LEU A 37 28.07 0.45 -8.47
C LEU A 37 28.93 -0.82 -8.31
N ALA A 38 30.20 -0.78 -8.70
CA ALA A 38 31.04 -1.99 -8.72
C ALA A 38 31.18 -2.65 -7.32
N ALA A 39 31.20 -1.83 -6.27
CA ALA A 39 31.28 -2.29 -4.88
C ALA A 39 29.92 -2.72 -4.29
N ASN A 40 28.82 -2.46 -5.01
CA ASN A 40 27.47 -2.77 -4.56
C ASN A 40 26.58 -3.28 -5.71
N PRO A 41 26.27 -4.58 -5.73
CA PRO A 41 25.42 -5.20 -6.75
C PRO A 41 23.92 -4.89 -6.60
N PHE A 42 23.48 -4.27 -5.50
CA PHE A 42 22.08 -3.90 -5.30
C PHE A 42 21.68 -2.69 -6.17
N SER A 43 20.53 -2.83 -6.85
CA SER A 43 19.86 -1.71 -7.52
C SER A 43 19.48 -0.63 -6.52
N PRO A 44 19.49 0.66 -6.93
CA PRO A 44 19.05 1.72 -6.03
C PRO A 44 17.54 1.62 -5.80
N GLN A 45 17.05 2.16 -4.70
CA GLN A 45 15.64 2.42 -4.50
C GLN A 45 15.31 3.80 -5.08
N ILE A 46 14.16 3.92 -5.73
CA ILE A 46 13.70 5.15 -6.40
C ILE A 46 12.25 5.43 -6.03
N VAL A 47 11.95 6.68 -5.70
CA VAL A 47 10.57 7.19 -5.62
C VAL A 47 10.47 8.49 -6.42
N ALA A 48 9.36 8.65 -7.13
CA ALA A 48 9.03 9.87 -7.85
C ALA A 48 7.65 10.38 -7.40
N TRP A 49 7.57 11.65 -7.04
CA TRP A 49 6.31 12.29 -6.64
C TRP A 49 6.16 13.66 -7.27
N VAL A 50 4.92 14.12 -7.35
CA VAL A 50 4.53 15.39 -7.96
C VAL A 50 4.07 16.34 -6.86
N GLU A 51 4.51 17.59 -6.95
CA GLU A 51 4.00 18.70 -6.16
C GLU A 51 3.48 19.81 -7.08
N SER A 52 2.48 20.55 -6.59
CA SER A 52 2.05 21.81 -7.21
C SER A 52 3.14 22.89 -7.05
N PRO A 53 3.05 24.02 -7.79
CA PRO A 53 4.01 25.12 -7.66
C PRO A 53 4.06 25.74 -6.26
N ALA A 54 2.99 25.55 -5.46
CA ALA A 54 2.91 25.98 -4.08
C ALA A 54 3.61 25.03 -3.09
N GLY A 55 4.20 23.92 -3.56
CA GLY A 55 4.84 22.91 -2.71
C GLY A 55 3.86 21.97 -2.02
N VAL A 56 2.61 21.88 -2.52
CA VAL A 56 1.61 20.93 -2.02
C VAL A 56 1.77 19.61 -2.77
N TYR A 57 1.89 18.52 -2.03
CA TYR A 57 1.91 17.16 -2.58
C TYR A 57 0.66 16.88 -3.42
N VAL A 58 0.86 16.31 -4.59
CA VAL A 58 -0.19 15.95 -5.55
C VAL A 58 -0.35 14.44 -5.59
N ASP A 59 0.71 13.71 -5.93
CA ASP A 59 0.64 12.26 -6.14
C ASP A 59 2.04 11.62 -6.07
N THR A 60 2.10 10.31 -5.79
CA THR A 60 3.30 9.49 -5.96
C THR A 60 3.20 8.81 -7.30
N ALA A 61 3.99 9.29 -8.26
CA ALA A 61 3.99 8.80 -9.64
C ALA A 61 4.58 7.39 -9.76
N PHE A 62 5.57 7.07 -8.92
CA PHE A 62 6.27 5.79 -8.95
C PHE A 62 6.98 5.53 -7.62
N ILE A 63 7.00 4.28 -7.17
CA ILE A 63 7.89 3.83 -6.09
C ILE A 63 8.46 2.44 -6.40
N THR A 64 9.72 2.20 -6.03
CA THR A 64 10.33 0.88 -6.19
C THR A 64 9.67 -0.15 -5.28
N GLN A 65 9.52 -1.37 -5.81
CA GLN A 65 8.73 -2.44 -5.19
C GLN A 65 9.19 -2.81 -3.79
N GLN A 66 10.50 -2.74 -3.52
CA GLN A 66 11.02 -3.01 -2.18
C GLN A 66 10.42 -2.07 -1.13
N THR A 67 10.25 -0.79 -1.45
CA THR A 67 9.66 0.19 -0.52
C THR A 67 8.15 0.21 -0.61
N GLY A 68 7.60 0.19 -1.83
CA GLY A 68 6.16 0.25 -2.08
C GLY A 68 5.44 -1.00 -1.61
N SER A 69 5.65 -2.14 -2.26
CA SER A 69 4.91 -3.38 -1.98
C SER A 69 5.53 -4.17 -0.82
N PHE A 70 6.85 -4.33 -0.80
CA PHE A 70 7.53 -5.15 0.22
C PHE A 70 7.82 -4.38 1.51
N GLY A 71 7.37 -3.12 1.60
CA GLY A 71 7.33 -2.34 2.85
C GLY A 71 8.63 -2.31 3.64
N ILE A 72 9.81 -2.23 2.99
CA ILE A 72 11.10 -2.22 3.72
C ILE A 72 11.19 -1.08 4.74
N GLY A 73 10.41 0.00 4.55
CA GLY A 73 10.33 1.14 5.45
C GLY A 73 9.48 0.91 6.71
N ASN A 74 8.61 -0.11 6.75
CA ASN A 74 7.77 -0.43 7.91
C ASN A 74 7.61 -1.94 8.08
N ARG A 75 8.61 -2.56 8.70
CA ARG A 75 8.67 -3.99 9.00
C ARG A 75 9.28 -4.20 10.39
N PRO A 76 9.10 -5.39 10.99
CA PRO A 76 9.63 -5.68 12.32
C PRO A 76 11.14 -5.48 12.43
N GLY A 77 11.57 -5.03 13.61
CA GLY A 77 12.96 -4.84 13.95
C GLY A 77 13.42 -3.40 13.86
N ARG A 78 14.35 -3.06 14.75
CA ARG A 78 14.93 -1.72 14.85
C ARG A 78 15.48 -1.23 13.52
N TYR A 79 15.36 0.08 13.32
CA TYR A 79 15.86 0.72 12.11
C TYR A 79 17.35 0.41 11.87
N ASP A 80 18.17 0.26 12.92
CA ASP A 80 19.61 0.08 12.86
C ASP A 80 20.11 -1.35 12.61
N PHE A 81 19.22 -2.33 12.43
CA PHE A 81 19.60 -3.70 12.09
C PHE A 81 20.41 -3.78 10.80
N ASN A 82 21.35 -4.73 10.74
CA ASN A 82 22.10 -5.08 9.53
C ASN A 82 21.17 -5.33 8.32
N SER A 83 21.76 -5.29 7.13
CA SER A 83 21.10 -5.54 5.86
C SER A 83 21.87 -6.54 5.02
N GLY A 84 21.26 -6.92 3.91
CA GLY A 84 21.76 -7.91 2.98
C GLY A 84 20.73 -8.21 1.90
N PRO A 85 21.03 -9.15 0.99
CA PRO A 85 20.10 -9.55 -0.06
C PRO A 85 18.75 -10.00 0.53
N ASN A 86 17.67 -9.33 0.14
CA ASN A 86 16.31 -9.59 0.61
C ASN A 86 16.22 -9.80 2.14
N TRP A 87 17.00 -9.04 2.91
CA TRP A 87 17.02 -9.16 4.36
C TRP A 87 15.64 -8.85 4.96
N PRO A 88 15.09 -9.62 5.92
CA PRO A 88 13.67 -9.56 6.30
C PRO A 88 13.36 -8.54 7.41
N TYR A 89 14.35 -8.13 8.20
CA TYR A 89 14.13 -7.37 9.43
C TYR A 89 14.80 -5.99 9.42
N GLY A 90 14.34 -5.10 10.27
CA GLY A 90 14.89 -3.77 10.40
C GLY A 90 14.30 -2.79 9.40
N ARG A 91 13.49 -1.86 9.90
CA ARG A 91 12.86 -0.82 9.08
C ARG A 91 13.86 0.14 8.45
N ARG A 92 13.68 0.48 7.17
CA ARG A 92 14.58 1.32 6.38
C ARG A 92 14.05 2.74 6.21
N VAL A 93 13.94 3.45 7.33
CA VAL A 93 13.48 4.85 7.37
C VAL A 93 14.38 5.83 6.60
N THR A 94 15.64 5.43 6.36
CA THR A 94 16.64 6.16 5.57
C THR A 94 16.47 6.03 4.05
N THR A 95 15.53 5.21 3.59
CA THR A 95 15.38 4.95 2.14
C THR A 95 14.90 6.20 1.42
N PHE A 96 13.76 6.79 1.83
CA PHE A 96 13.20 7.99 1.21
C PHE A 96 12.71 9.01 2.25
N PRO A 97 13.59 9.48 3.15
CA PRO A 97 13.18 10.34 4.25
C PRO A 97 12.55 11.66 3.78
N VAL A 98 12.91 12.18 2.60
CA VAL A 98 12.29 13.41 2.08
C VAL A 98 10.85 13.11 1.64
N TRP A 99 10.64 12.17 0.72
CA TRP A 99 9.31 11.79 0.23
C TRP A 99 8.36 11.36 1.36
N ALA A 100 8.85 10.57 2.33
CA ALA A 100 8.04 10.05 3.43
C ALA A 100 7.40 11.17 4.29
N HIS A 101 8.03 12.34 4.33
CA HIS A 101 7.50 13.53 5.01
C HIS A 101 6.65 14.43 4.12
N ARG A 102 6.49 14.13 2.82
CA ARG A 102 5.74 14.95 1.85
C ARG A 102 4.32 14.47 1.61
N HIS A 103 4.07 13.17 1.57
CA HIS A 103 2.74 12.63 1.25
C HIS A 103 1.72 12.77 2.39
N GLY A 104 2.16 13.04 3.62
CA GLY A 104 1.29 13.35 4.75
C GLY A 104 0.49 12.17 5.33
N LEU A 105 0.86 10.94 4.99
CA LEU A 105 0.24 9.72 5.50
C LEU A 105 1.09 9.13 6.62
N GLN A 106 0.44 8.41 7.54
CA GLN A 106 1.09 7.70 8.64
C GLN A 106 0.38 6.39 8.90
N TRP A 107 1.14 5.39 9.30
CA TRP A 107 0.67 4.06 9.67
C TRP A 107 1.14 3.72 11.07
N ASP A 108 0.53 2.73 11.70
CA ASP A 108 1.11 2.14 12.90
C ASP A 108 2.45 1.48 12.56
N GLU A 109 3.44 1.68 13.43
CA GLU A 109 4.74 1.04 13.29
C GLU A 109 4.60 -0.48 13.47
N VAL A 110 5.18 -1.24 12.55
CA VAL A 110 5.24 -2.70 12.63
C VAL A 110 6.46 -3.13 13.46
N VAL A 111 6.21 -3.92 14.49
CA VAL A 111 7.20 -4.45 15.44
C VAL A 111 7.12 -5.97 15.52
N PHE A 112 8.12 -6.61 16.13
CA PHE A 112 8.06 -8.05 16.42
C PHE A 112 6.87 -8.40 17.32
N GLN A 113 6.33 -9.63 17.22
CA GLN A 113 5.09 -10.03 17.91
C GLN A 113 5.16 -9.99 19.45
N ASN A 114 6.35 -9.91 20.02
CA ASN A 114 6.57 -9.78 21.47
C ASN A 114 6.68 -8.32 21.94
N ASP A 115 6.50 -7.34 21.05
CA ASP A 115 6.69 -5.89 21.28
C ASP A 115 8.12 -5.53 21.75
N ASP A 116 9.10 -6.42 21.50
CA ASP A 116 10.54 -6.17 21.69
C ASP A 116 11.25 -6.15 20.35
N ASP A 117 11.37 -4.95 19.81
CA ASP A 117 11.90 -4.73 18.47
C ASP A 117 13.42 -4.97 18.34
N SER A 118 14.09 -5.29 19.45
CA SER A 118 15.47 -5.77 19.45
C SER A 118 15.56 -7.30 19.29
N ASN A 119 14.49 -8.05 19.54
CA ASN A 119 14.57 -9.51 19.66
C ASN A 119 13.47 -10.21 18.85
N LEU A 120 13.83 -11.29 18.18
CA LEU A 120 12.89 -12.11 17.43
C LEU A 120 11.92 -12.67 18.46
N SER A 121 10.64 -12.52 18.18
CA SER A 121 9.59 -12.91 19.10
C SER A 121 9.59 -14.41 19.39
N HIS A 122 10.08 -15.22 18.46
CA HIS A 122 10.03 -16.67 18.52
C HIS A 122 11.10 -17.36 17.65
N PRO A 123 11.38 -18.65 17.87
CA PRO A 123 12.23 -19.45 16.98
C PRO A 123 11.60 -19.65 15.59
N PHE A 124 12.40 -20.06 14.61
CA PHE A 124 11.96 -20.22 13.21
C PHE A 124 10.86 -21.27 13.00
N ASP A 125 10.73 -22.27 13.87
CA ASP A 125 9.65 -23.29 13.80
C ASP A 125 8.28 -22.77 14.28
N GLN A 126 8.26 -21.56 14.83
CA GLN A 126 7.07 -20.82 15.23
C GLN A 126 6.82 -19.59 14.35
N SER A 127 7.57 -19.46 13.25
CA SER A 127 7.41 -18.41 12.25
C SER A 127 6.59 -18.93 11.06
N SER A 128 6.11 -18.04 10.19
CA SER A 128 5.38 -18.39 8.96
C SER A 128 6.24 -18.24 7.71
N VAL A 129 5.85 -18.89 6.61
CA VAL A 129 6.63 -18.84 5.35
C VAL A 129 6.63 -17.44 4.76
N GLU A 130 7.77 -17.05 4.20
CA GLU A 130 8.00 -15.80 3.49
C GLU A 130 8.10 -16.01 1.98
N ASN A 131 7.50 -15.09 1.22
CA ASN A 131 7.41 -15.16 -0.25
C ASN A 131 8.52 -14.38 -0.94
N HIS A 132 9.04 -13.33 -0.31
CA HIS A 132 10.02 -12.43 -0.91
C HIS A 132 11.31 -12.33 -0.11
N PHE A 133 11.21 -12.11 1.20
CA PHE A 133 12.39 -11.97 2.04
C PHE A 133 13.10 -13.31 2.31
N CYS A 134 14.38 -13.18 2.57
CA CYS A 134 15.31 -14.24 2.89
C CYS A 134 15.48 -14.38 4.40
N ARG A 135 15.98 -15.52 4.86
CA ARG A 135 16.53 -15.58 6.22
C ARG A 135 17.77 -14.69 6.29
N PRO A 136 18.12 -14.13 7.47
CA PRO A 136 19.43 -13.54 7.68
C PRO A 136 20.55 -14.51 7.26
N LEU A 137 21.49 -14.00 6.44
CA LEU A 137 22.65 -14.75 5.92
C LEU A 137 23.94 -14.09 6.42
N GLN A 138 24.96 -14.88 6.73
CA GLN A 138 26.34 -14.37 6.89
C GLN A 138 26.98 -14.19 5.51
N ARG A 139 27.94 -13.26 5.41
CA ARG A 139 28.57 -12.92 4.13
C ARG A 139 29.38 -14.07 3.51
N ASP A 140 29.92 -14.93 4.35
CA ASP A 140 30.70 -16.10 3.94
C ASP A 140 29.83 -17.32 3.62
N GLU A 141 28.50 -17.22 3.78
CA GLU A 141 27.60 -18.28 3.35
C GLU A 141 27.52 -18.37 1.81
N PRO A 142 27.57 -19.58 1.22
CA PRO A 142 27.53 -19.78 -0.23
C PRO A 142 26.30 -19.23 -0.96
N SER A 143 25.23 -18.86 -0.25
CA SER A 143 24.00 -18.31 -0.83
C SER A 143 23.94 -16.78 -0.81
N TRP A 144 24.91 -16.11 -0.19
CA TRP A 144 24.93 -14.63 -0.09
C TRP A 144 25.04 -13.96 -1.45
N ASP A 145 25.82 -14.52 -2.37
CA ASP A 145 26.05 -14.00 -3.72
C ASP A 145 24.98 -14.44 -4.74
N ALA A 146 24.10 -15.36 -4.36
CA ALA A 146 23.06 -15.88 -5.25
C ALA A 146 21.85 -14.93 -5.37
N TYR A 147 21.72 -13.91 -4.51
CA TYR A 147 20.58 -12.97 -4.44
C TYR A 147 19.18 -13.62 -4.38
N SER A 148 19.13 -14.93 -4.21
CA SER A 148 17.92 -15.74 -4.20
C SER A 148 18.00 -16.73 -3.05
N CYS A 149 16.99 -16.72 -2.18
CA CYS A 149 16.79 -17.82 -1.26
C CYS A 149 16.21 -19.00 -2.01
N ALA A 150 17.02 -20.04 -2.25
CA ALA A 150 16.57 -21.28 -2.87
C ALA A 150 15.55 -22.07 -2.03
N SER A 151 15.19 -21.59 -0.83
CA SER A 151 14.27 -22.22 0.11
C SER A 151 13.23 -21.24 0.63
N ARG A 152 12.00 -21.73 0.86
CA ARG A 152 11.01 -21.09 1.75
C ARG A 152 11.64 -20.91 3.12
N VAL A 153 11.75 -19.67 3.58
CA VAL A 153 12.23 -19.34 4.93
C VAL A 153 11.03 -18.99 5.79
N PHE A 154 11.19 -19.10 7.10
CA PHE A 154 10.17 -18.68 8.04
C PHE A 154 10.62 -17.39 8.74
N THR A 155 9.73 -16.39 8.79
CA THR A 155 10.03 -15.07 9.38
C THR A 155 8.90 -14.60 10.30
N ASP A 156 9.22 -13.70 11.23
CA ASP A 156 8.21 -12.94 11.96
C ASP A 156 7.69 -11.79 11.08
N LYS A 157 6.40 -11.80 10.73
CA LYS A 157 5.75 -10.74 9.95
C LYS A 157 5.35 -9.53 10.80
N GLY A 158 5.28 -9.70 12.13
CA GLY A 158 5.04 -8.65 13.11
C GLY A 158 3.59 -8.32 13.39
N LEU A 159 3.43 -7.30 14.26
CA LEU A 159 2.16 -6.68 14.63
C LEU A 159 2.29 -5.16 14.71
N PHE A 160 1.18 -4.43 14.85
CA PHE A 160 1.20 -3.00 15.11
C PHE A 160 1.59 -2.69 16.56
N SER A 161 2.58 -1.81 16.74
CA SER A 161 3.11 -1.43 18.05
C SER A 161 2.01 -1.02 19.03
N THR A 162 2.03 -1.61 20.22
CA THR A 162 1.05 -1.28 21.27
C THR A 162 1.32 0.08 21.93
N VAL A 163 2.53 0.61 21.74
CA VAL A 163 2.99 1.90 22.29
C VAL A 163 2.55 3.08 21.42
N GLY A 164 1.97 2.83 20.25
CA GLY A 164 1.38 3.85 19.37
C GLY A 164 2.38 4.63 18.51
N ASN A 165 3.58 4.07 18.29
CA ASN A 165 4.54 4.64 17.34
C ASN A 165 3.96 4.66 15.93
N LYS A 166 4.29 5.70 15.17
CA LYS A 166 3.85 5.87 13.78
C LYS A 166 5.02 5.73 12.81
N SER A 167 4.77 5.03 11.72
CA SER A 167 5.65 4.97 10.56
C SER A 167 5.15 5.90 9.46
N LEU A 168 6.09 6.50 8.71
CA LEU A 168 5.82 7.24 7.48
C LEU A 168 5.86 6.34 6.24
N TYR A 169 6.03 5.03 6.43
CA TYR A 169 6.04 4.06 5.35
C TYR A 169 4.88 3.07 5.54
N PRO A 170 4.23 2.63 4.46
CA PRO A 170 3.16 1.66 4.56
C PRO A 170 3.71 0.30 5.02
N PRO A 171 2.88 -0.51 5.70
CA PRO A 171 3.18 -1.93 5.86
C PRO A 171 3.19 -2.65 4.50
N ARG A 172 3.67 -3.88 4.49
CA ARG A 172 3.85 -4.67 3.25
C ARG A 172 2.51 -5.11 2.66
N ALA A 173 2.41 -5.20 1.34
CA ALA A 173 1.18 -5.58 0.64
C ALA A 173 1.17 -7.00 0.06
N ASP A 174 2.26 -7.75 0.19
CA ASP A 174 2.45 -9.05 -0.46
C ASP A 174 2.19 -10.27 0.46
N LEU A 175 1.65 -10.04 1.65
CA LEU A 175 1.58 -11.06 2.69
C LEU A 175 0.25 -11.79 2.74
N GLU A 176 0.36 -13.09 2.96
CA GLU A 176 -0.74 -13.96 3.36
C GLU A 176 -0.51 -14.38 4.82
N ALA A 177 -1.49 -14.21 5.70
CA ALA A 177 -1.37 -14.65 7.08
C ALA A 177 -1.39 -16.19 7.19
N ALA A 178 -0.65 -16.71 8.17
CA ALA A 178 -0.70 -18.10 8.59
C ALA A 178 -1.09 -18.19 10.06
N ASN A 179 -1.37 -19.41 10.56
CA ASN A 179 -1.79 -19.64 11.95
C ASN A 179 -0.78 -19.15 13.01
N GLN A 180 0.48 -18.94 12.63
CA GLN A 180 1.56 -18.44 13.49
C GLN A 180 1.70 -16.91 13.47
N ASP A 181 1.02 -16.23 12.55
CA ASP A 181 1.09 -14.78 12.41
C ASP A 181 0.04 -14.08 13.28
N ASP A 182 0.31 -12.82 13.62
CA ASP A 182 -0.70 -11.99 14.25
C ASP A 182 -1.87 -11.73 13.26
N PRO A 183 -3.14 -11.76 13.71
CA PRO A 183 -4.29 -11.50 12.84
C PRO A 183 -4.24 -10.17 12.08
N VAL A 184 -3.45 -9.21 12.54
CA VAL A 184 -3.30 -7.92 11.87
C VAL A 184 -2.58 -7.98 10.51
N VAL A 185 -1.85 -9.06 10.23
CA VAL A 185 -1.16 -9.26 8.95
C VAL A 185 -2.14 -9.21 7.78
N ASP A 186 -3.37 -9.70 7.96
CA ASP A 186 -4.44 -9.65 6.95
C ASP A 186 -4.85 -8.21 6.57
N MET A 187 -4.52 -7.21 7.41
CA MET A 187 -4.83 -5.82 7.15
C MET A 187 -3.73 -5.06 6.40
N PHE A 188 -2.51 -5.61 6.30
CA PHE A 188 -1.37 -4.82 5.83
C PHE A 188 -1.53 -4.35 4.37
N ASP A 189 -1.97 -5.23 3.46
CA ASP A 189 -2.25 -4.90 2.06
C ASP A 189 -3.30 -3.78 1.94
N LEU A 190 -4.40 -3.89 2.69
CA LEU A 190 -5.51 -2.93 2.65
C LEU A 190 -5.09 -1.51 3.07
N LEU A 191 -4.00 -1.37 3.82
CA LEU A 191 -3.51 -0.09 4.33
C LEU A 191 -2.51 0.59 3.40
N ASN A 192 -2.02 -0.09 2.37
CA ASN A 192 -0.94 0.41 1.52
C ASN A 192 -1.46 1.05 0.22
N PRO A 193 -1.60 2.38 0.14
CA PRO A 193 -2.10 3.04 -1.07
C PRO A 193 -1.09 3.03 -2.22
N PHE A 194 0.19 2.70 -1.94
CA PHE A 194 1.26 2.80 -2.92
C PHE A 194 1.51 1.53 -3.71
N ASP A 195 0.86 0.41 -3.37
CA ASP A 195 1.04 -0.86 -4.09
C ASP A 195 0.70 -0.73 -5.58
N THR A 196 -0.33 0.05 -5.90
CA THR A 196 -0.77 0.29 -7.30
C THR A 196 0.24 1.07 -8.15
N VAL A 197 1.12 1.85 -7.53
CA VAL A 197 2.20 2.62 -8.18
C VAL A 197 3.57 2.00 -7.94
N SER A 198 3.60 0.84 -7.28
CA SER A 198 4.79 0.09 -6.91
C SER A 198 5.24 -0.83 -8.04
N GLN A 199 6.47 -0.61 -8.52
CA GLN A 199 7.01 -1.33 -9.68
C GLN A 199 8.44 -1.78 -9.43
N ALA A 200 8.88 -2.80 -10.16
CA ALA A 200 10.26 -3.26 -10.08
C ALA A 200 11.22 -2.10 -10.38
N THR A 201 12.30 -2.01 -9.61
CA THR A 201 13.35 -1.03 -9.90
C THR A 201 13.88 -1.26 -11.33
N PRO A 202 14.00 -0.20 -12.14
CA PRO A 202 14.61 -0.33 -13.46
C PRO A 202 16.02 -0.94 -13.37
N PRO A 203 16.37 -1.90 -14.26
CA PRO A 203 17.69 -2.50 -14.28
C PRO A 203 18.79 -1.46 -14.48
N ALA A 204 19.86 -1.54 -13.70
CA ALA A 204 21.00 -0.66 -13.87
C ALA A 204 21.63 -0.84 -15.26
N GLY A 205 22.06 0.27 -15.88
CA GLY A 205 22.64 0.28 -17.22
C GLY A 205 21.64 0.22 -18.37
N THR A 206 20.33 0.19 -18.11
CA THR A 206 19.28 0.27 -19.14
C THR A 206 18.47 1.54 -18.98
N LEU A 207 18.30 2.31 -20.07
CA LEU A 207 17.45 3.51 -20.06
C LEU A 207 16.01 3.05 -19.87
N ALA A 208 15.36 3.58 -18.84
CA ALA A 208 14.00 3.25 -18.49
C ALA A 208 13.12 4.49 -18.56
N THR A 209 11.88 4.27 -18.96
CA THR A 209 10.82 5.28 -18.99
C THR A 209 9.74 4.84 -18.00
N LEU A 210 9.45 5.68 -17.02
CA LEU A 210 8.41 5.48 -16.01
C LEU A 210 7.24 6.39 -16.34
N SER A 211 6.06 5.81 -16.56
CA SER A 211 4.87 6.55 -16.98
C SER A 211 3.94 6.83 -15.81
N TRP A 212 3.58 8.10 -15.64
CA TRP A 212 2.57 8.57 -14.70
C TRP A 212 1.33 9.07 -15.47
N PRO A 213 0.20 8.34 -15.42
CA PRO A 213 -1.05 8.84 -15.97
C PRO A 213 -1.58 9.97 -15.09
N VAL A 214 -1.78 11.14 -15.70
CA VAL A 214 -2.21 12.35 -14.99
C VAL A 214 -3.69 12.19 -14.57
N PRO A 215 -4.04 12.40 -13.28
CA PRO A 215 -5.44 12.38 -12.84
C PRO A 215 -6.29 13.45 -13.54
N GLU A 216 -7.52 13.15 -13.97
CA GLU A 216 -8.44 14.14 -14.59
C GLU A 216 -8.74 15.35 -13.71
N THR A 217 -8.74 15.12 -12.40
CA THR A 217 -9.00 16.17 -11.43
C THR A 217 -7.84 17.16 -11.33
N LEU A 218 -6.67 16.81 -11.89
CA LEU A 218 -5.50 17.66 -11.91
C LEU A 218 -5.60 18.67 -13.06
N PRO A 219 -5.66 19.98 -12.78
CA PRO A 219 -5.76 20.98 -13.83
C PRO A 219 -4.48 21.05 -14.67
N PHE A 220 -4.62 21.45 -15.93
CA PHE A 220 -3.48 21.83 -16.76
C PHE A 220 -2.74 23.02 -16.11
N GLY A 221 -1.41 22.99 -16.16
CA GLY A 221 -0.57 23.99 -15.51
C GLY A 221 0.82 23.50 -15.15
N ASP A 222 1.51 24.31 -14.36
CA ASP A 222 2.87 24.03 -13.91
C ASP A 222 2.87 23.10 -12.70
N TYR A 223 3.83 22.19 -12.67
CA TYR A 223 4.06 21.22 -11.60
C TYR A 223 5.55 20.99 -11.41
N VAL A 224 5.90 20.29 -10.34
CA VAL A 224 7.27 19.89 -10.06
C VAL A 224 7.27 18.40 -9.76
N MET A 225 8.03 17.62 -10.53
CA MET A 225 8.34 16.25 -10.13
C MET A 225 9.64 16.25 -9.33
N PHE A 226 9.62 15.55 -8.20
CA PHE A 226 10.80 15.21 -7.45
C PHE A 226 11.09 13.73 -7.62
N VAL A 227 12.38 13.39 -7.64
CA VAL A 227 12.84 12.01 -7.71
C VAL A 227 13.89 11.82 -6.62
N GLU A 228 13.62 10.94 -5.66
CA GLU A 228 14.54 10.61 -4.58
C GLU A 228 15.13 9.21 -4.83
N VAL A 229 16.45 9.11 -4.75
CA VAL A 229 17.21 7.90 -5.09
C VAL A 229 18.11 7.53 -3.93
N SER A 230 17.93 6.32 -3.41
CA SER A 230 18.69 5.79 -2.28
C SER A 230 19.40 4.49 -2.62
N ARG A 231 20.52 4.23 -1.96
CA ARG A 231 21.29 3.01 -2.13
C ARG A 231 22.04 2.72 -0.83
N GLU A 232 21.75 1.58 -0.23
CA GLU A 232 22.52 1.07 0.91
C GLU A 232 23.97 0.76 0.49
N PHE A 233 24.91 0.64 1.43
CA PHE A 233 26.32 0.29 1.18
C PHE A 233 27.09 1.23 0.23
N ASP A 234 26.53 2.40 -0.09
CA ASP A 234 27.14 3.42 -0.94
C ASP A 234 28.13 4.29 -0.14
N THR A 235 29.28 3.72 0.21
CA THR A 235 30.25 4.36 1.11
C THR A 235 31.19 5.34 0.38
N ASN A 236 31.67 6.35 1.10
CA ASN A 236 32.73 7.26 0.66
C ASN A 236 33.58 7.74 1.85
N SER A 237 34.40 8.78 1.66
CA SER A 237 35.26 9.33 2.74
C SER A 237 34.51 9.90 3.94
N THR A 238 33.24 10.33 3.76
CA THR A 238 32.41 10.89 4.83
C THR A 238 31.47 9.83 5.42
N TYR A 239 30.84 9.04 4.56
CA TYR A 239 29.86 8.01 4.94
C TYR A 239 30.50 6.62 4.89
N ASN A 240 31.44 6.38 5.79
CA ASN A 240 32.06 5.07 6.00
C ASN A 240 31.99 4.68 7.47
N THR A 241 32.34 3.43 7.77
CA THR A 241 32.27 2.84 9.11
C THR A 241 33.18 3.51 10.16
N SER A 242 34.17 4.32 9.75
CA SER A 242 35.05 5.02 10.69
C SER A 242 34.50 6.39 11.10
N VAL A 243 33.86 7.11 10.17
CA VAL A 243 33.34 8.47 10.40
C VAL A 243 31.85 8.45 10.77
N PHE A 244 31.12 7.50 10.21
CA PHE A 244 29.70 7.26 10.44
C PHE A 244 29.48 5.78 10.82
N PRO A 245 29.84 5.38 12.06
CA PRO A 245 29.85 3.99 12.48
C PRO A 245 28.45 3.39 12.55
N ALA A 246 28.40 2.07 12.45
CA ALA A 246 27.20 1.31 12.75
C ALA A 246 26.88 1.37 14.26
N PRO A 247 25.61 1.30 14.67
CA PRO A 247 25.24 1.22 16.07
C PRO A 247 25.77 -0.09 16.68
N THR A 248 26.13 -0.04 17.95
CA THR A 248 26.68 -1.21 18.66
C THR A 248 25.58 -1.95 19.40
N GLY A 249 25.78 -3.25 19.66
CA GLY A 249 24.83 -4.06 20.42
C GLY A 249 23.57 -4.43 19.63
N ILE A 250 23.70 -4.52 18.31
CA ILE A 250 22.65 -5.03 17.42
C ILE A 250 22.60 -6.56 17.60
N PRO A 251 21.44 -7.15 17.88
CA PRO A 251 21.27 -8.60 17.90
C PRO A 251 21.55 -9.23 16.53
N TRP A 252 22.14 -10.42 16.52
CA TRP A 252 22.57 -11.13 15.30
C TRP A 252 23.52 -10.32 14.41
N MET A 253 24.37 -9.47 15.00
CA MET A 253 25.35 -8.66 14.27
C MET A 253 26.33 -9.49 13.41
N GLU A 254 26.45 -10.79 13.67
CA GLU A 254 27.22 -11.73 12.87
C GLU A 254 26.58 -12.03 11.50
N TYR A 255 25.30 -11.72 11.30
CA TYR A 255 24.60 -11.86 10.01
C TYR A 255 24.50 -10.50 9.31
N GLY A 256 24.58 -10.52 7.98
CA GLY A 256 24.48 -9.33 7.15
C GLY A 256 25.65 -8.36 7.35
N GLU A 257 25.44 -7.13 6.90
CA GLU A 257 26.37 -6.03 7.11
C GLU A 257 25.60 -4.78 7.58
N PRO A 258 26.22 -3.88 8.36
CA PRO A 258 25.56 -2.65 8.75
C PRO A 258 25.12 -1.83 7.53
N TYR A 259 23.82 -1.53 7.41
CA TYR A 259 23.34 -0.66 6.34
C TYR A 259 23.80 0.78 6.64
N ARG A 260 24.88 1.15 5.97
CA ARG A 260 25.50 2.47 6.04
C ARG A 260 25.90 2.88 4.64
N GLY A 261 25.94 4.17 4.39
CA GLY A 261 26.26 4.74 3.10
C GLY A 261 25.81 6.18 3.02
N GLN A 262 26.04 6.78 1.86
CA GLN A 262 25.57 8.12 1.55
C GLN A 262 24.03 8.19 1.63
N PRO A 263 23.46 9.31 2.11
CA PRO A 263 22.01 9.51 2.20
C PRO A 263 21.35 9.44 0.82
N SER A 264 20.02 9.36 0.79
CA SER A 264 19.24 9.53 -0.43
C SER A 264 19.55 10.88 -1.11
N VAL A 265 19.56 10.93 -2.43
CA VAL A 265 19.73 12.18 -3.21
C VAL A 265 18.43 12.52 -3.92
N VAL A 266 18.11 13.80 -4.01
CA VAL A 266 16.84 14.30 -4.57
C VAL A 266 17.11 15.16 -5.79
N TYR A 267 16.38 14.88 -6.86
CA TYR A 267 16.32 15.70 -8.07
C TYR A 267 14.98 16.43 -8.14
N ARG A 268 14.96 17.55 -8.86
CA ARG A 268 13.76 18.39 -9.02
C ARG A 268 13.62 18.81 -10.47
N ILE A 269 12.46 18.58 -11.06
CA ILE A 269 12.16 18.86 -12.46
C ILE A 269 10.83 19.61 -12.55
N PRO A 270 10.85 20.95 -12.70
CA PRO A 270 9.66 21.71 -13.06
C PRO A 270 9.20 21.32 -14.46
N PHE A 271 7.91 21.09 -14.65
CA PHE A 271 7.32 20.76 -15.94
C PHE A 271 5.90 21.36 -16.06
N THR A 272 5.37 21.41 -17.26
CA THR A 272 4.04 21.97 -17.54
C THR A 272 3.17 20.93 -18.23
N ILE A 273 1.97 20.70 -17.72
CA ILE A 273 0.94 19.86 -18.34
C ILE A 273 0.07 20.78 -19.19
N LEU A 274 0.04 20.55 -20.50
CA LEU A 274 -0.78 21.32 -21.44
C LEU A 274 -2.08 20.58 -21.76
N ALA A 275 -3.11 21.34 -22.11
CA ALA A 275 -4.36 20.77 -22.63
C ALA A 275 -4.13 20.12 -24.01
N ASP A 276 -3.24 20.71 -24.81
CA ASP A 276 -2.82 20.24 -26.11
C ASP A 276 -1.30 20.40 -26.29
N GLY A 277 -0.69 19.42 -26.96
CA GLY A 277 0.74 19.43 -27.26
C GLY A 277 1.63 18.81 -26.18
N THR A 278 2.87 18.55 -26.58
CA THR A 278 3.87 17.88 -25.75
C THR A 278 4.84 18.89 -25.15
N THR A 279 5.17 18.72 -23.88
CA THR A 279 6.26 19.47 -23.21
C THR A 279 7.36 18.52 -22.78
N THR A 280 8.59 19.03 -22.76
CA THR A 280 9.75 18.31 -22.25
C THR A 280 10.49 19.20 -21.26
N ALA A 281 10.94 18.61 -20.16
CA ALA A 281 11.79 19.25 -19.16
C ALA A 281 12.85 18.26 -18.70
N SER A 282 14.03 18.74 -18.30
CA SER A 282 15.09 17.85 -17.84
C SER A 282 15.92 18.47 -16.72
N THR A 283 16.65 17.62 -16.00
CA THR A 283 17.72 18.07 -15.10
C THR A 283 18.92 17.15 -15.18
N ALA A 284 20.10 17.74 -15.14
CA ALA A 284 21.36 17.03 -14.93
C ALA A 284 21.76 17.00 -13.44
N GLU A 285 21.25 17.92 -12.62
CA GLU A 285 21.73 18.14 -11.26
C GLU A 285 20.72 17.71 -10.20
N TYR A 286 21.25 17.19 -9.10
CA TYR A 286 20.49 16.97 -7.87
C TYR A 286 20.35 18.29 -7.11
N VAL A 287 19.24 18.46 -6.39
CA VAL A 287 18.94 19.68 -5.62
C VAL A 287 19.24 19.54 -4.13
N GLY A 288 19.59 18.33 -3.67
CA GLY A 288 19.93 18.09 -2.28
C GLY A 288 19.86 16.62 -1.89
N TYR A 289 20.00 16.34 -0.60
CA TYR A 289 19.98 14.99 -0.05
C TYR A 289 19.18 14.93 1.26
N GLY A 290 18.68 13.74 1.59
CA GLY A 290 17.89 13.47 2.79
C GLY A 290 18.72 13.36 4.06
N ASP A 291 18.07 13.14 5.20
CA ASP A 291 18.77 12.86 6.44
C ASP A 291 19.46 11.48 6.41
N PRO A 292 20.77 11.37 6.75
CA PRO A 292 21.47 10.08 6.76
C PRO A 292 20.90 9.04 7.73
N GLU A 293 20.21 9.46 8.79
CA GLU A 293 19.56 8.59 9.77
C GLU A 293 18.04 8.49 9.55
N GLY A 294 17.50 9.21 8.57
CA GLY A 294 16.08 9.24 8.26
C GLY A 294 15.22 9.91 9.33
N ILE A 295 15.82 10.77 10.17
CA ILE A 295 15.15 11.42 11.31
C ILE A 295 14.16 12.49 10.85
N ASP A 296 14.46 13.18 9.73
CA ASP A 296 13.65 14.27 9.21
C ASP A 296 13.50 14.24 7.68
N GLY A 297 12.54 15.02 7.18
CA GLY A 297 12.31 15.23 5.75
C GLY A 297 12.95 16.49 5.18
N ASN A 298 13.93 17.09 5.89
CA ASN A 298 14.57 18.32 5.43
C ASN A 298 15.49 18.03 4.24
N LEU A 299 15.34 18.80 3.18
CA LEU A 299 16.22 18.74 2.03
C LEU A 299 17.51 19.52 2.31
N ARG A 300 18.63 18.82 2.51
CA ARG A 300 19.95 19.42 2.74
C ARG A 300 20.55 19.82 1.39
N ALA A 301 21.13 21.02 1.33
CA ALA A 301 21.71 21.55 0.10
C ALA A 301 22.91 20.69 -0.37
N PRO A 302 23.17 20.59 -1.68
CA PRO A 302 24.35 19.92 -2.23
C PRO A 302 25.65 20.40 -1.57
N ASP A 303 26.49 19.45 -1.17
CA ASP A 303 27.81 19.73 -0.59
C ASP A 303 28.83 18.67 -1.00
N ASN A 304 30.07 18.83 -0.53
CA ASN A 304 31.19 17.94 -0.87
C ASN A 304 31.17 16.59 -0.12
N THR A 305 30.15 16.31 0.70
CA THR A 305 30.01 15.01 1.37
C THR A 305 29.38 13.97 0.45
N ILE A 306 28.71 14.40 -0.62
CA ILE A 306 28.05 13.53 -1.59
C ILE A 306 28.95 13.35 -2.82
N THR A 307 29.21 12.09 -3.15
CA THR A 307 29.95 11.68 -4.35
C THR A 307 29.14 12.03 -5.59
N SER A 308 29.78 12.59 -6.62
CA SER A 308 29.10 13.04 -7.84
C SER A 308 29.74 12.54 -9.13
N ASP A 309 30.93 11.95 -9.04
CA ASP A 309 31.80 11.58 -10.16
C ASP A 309 32.04 10.06 -10.27
N VAL A 310 31.54 9.27 -9.33
CA VAL A 310 31.63 7.80 -9.35
C VAL A 310 30.29 7.20 -9.76
N PRO A 311 30.18 6.54 -10.94
CA PRO A 311 28.94 5.91 -11.37
C PRO A 311 28.36 4.98 -10.29
N GLY A 312 27.08 5.16 -10.00
CA GLY A 312 26.37 4.37 -9.01
C GLY A 312 26.44 4.91 -7.58
N SER A 313 27.21 5.97 -7.32
CA SER A 313 27.43 6.54 -5.99
C SER A 313 26.88 7.96 -5.87
N GLY A 314 26.27 8.29 -4.73
CA GLY A 314 25.73 9.62 -4.43
C GLY A 314 24.87 10.21 -5.56
N ALA A 315 25.20 11.40 -6.04
CA ALA A 315 24.52 12.07 -7.15
C ALA A 315 24.71 11.37 -8.51
N ALA A 316 25.63 10.41 -8.63
CA ALA A 316 25.82 9.61 -9.84
C ALA A 316 25.13 8.23 -9.76
N ARG A 317 24.21 8.03 -8.81
CA ARG A 317 23.27 6.87 -8.81
C ARG A 317 22.40 6.81 -10.06
N LEU A 318 22.11 7.98 -10.64
CA LEU A 318 21.56 8.10 -11.99
C LEU A 318 22.66 8.60 -12.94
N GLN A 319 22.82 7.93 -14.07
CA GLN A 319 23.82 8.28 -15.06
C GLN A 319 23.40 9.55 -15.82
N LEU A 320 24.40 10.36 -16.15
CA LEU A 320 24.23 11.44 -17.10
C LEU A 320 24.25 10.83 -18.52
N ILE A 321 23.15 10.98 -19.26
CA ILE A 321 23.00 10.48 -20.63
C ILE A 321 22.76 11.60 -21.60
N SER A 322 23.08 11.38 -22.88
CA SER A 322 22.77 12.32 -23.96
C SER A 322 21.84 11.66 -24.95
N VAL A 323 20.62 12.18 -25.07
CA VAL A 323 19.59 11.72 -26.02
C VAL A 323 19.14 12.95 -26.81
N ASP A 324 19.07 12.83 -28.13
CA ASP A 324 18.67 13.92 -29.03
C ASP A 324 19.46 15.24 -28.86
N GLY A 325 20.71 15.16 -28.41
CA GLY A 325 21.58 16.32 -28.17
C GLY A 325 21.34 17.03 -26.83
N GLU A 326 20.43 16.53 -25.98
CA GLU A 326 20.21 17.00 -24.63
C GLU A 326 20.87 16.06 -23.62
N THR A 327 21.64 16.62 -22.69
CA THR A 327 22.33 15.86 -21.64
C THR A 327 21.58 16.00 -20.32
N PHE A 328 21.11 14.88 -19.75
CA PHE A 328 20.30 14.86 -18.54
C PHE A 328 20.55 13.61 -17.69
N ARG A 329 20.19 13.68 -16.40
CA ARG A 329 20.01 12.50 -15.53
C ARG A 329 18.54 12.05 -15.52
N LEU A 330 17.64 13.03 -15.57
CA LEU A 330 16.20 12.83 -15.65
C LEU A 330 15.60 13.72 -16.72
N ARG A 331 14.69 13.18 -17.53
CA ARG A 331 13.89 13.93 -18.50
C ARG A 331 12.43 13.56 -18.36
N LEU A 332 11.57 14.56 -18.28
CA LEU A 332 10.12 14.44 -18.30
C LEU A 332 9.60 14.78 -19.68
N THR A 333 8.67 13.99 -20.17
CA THR A 333 7.86 14.31 -21.35
C THR A 333 6.38 14.23 -20.97
N SER A 334 5.69 15.36 -20.91
CA SER A 334 4.23 15.39 -20.74
C SER A 334 3.60 15.41 -22.13
N ARG A 335 2.71 14.47 -22.42
CA ARG A 335 2.04 14.37 -23.71
C ARG A 335 0.57 13.97 -23.55
N PRO A 336 -0.34 14.59 -24.33
CA PRO A 336 -1.67 14.04 -24.47
C PRO A 336 -1.57 12.68 -25.15
N GLN A 337 -2.33 11.73 -24.63
CA GLN A 337 -2.58 10.45 -25.26
C GLN A 337 -4.05 10.40 -25.65
N VAL A 338 -4.28 9.81 -26.81
CA VAL A 338 -5.62 9.58 -27.33
C VAL A 338 -5.73 8.07 -27.46
N ASP A 339 -6.55 7.50 -26.60
CA ASP A 339 -6.83 6.08 -26.55
C ASP A 339 -8.32 5.91 -26.25
N PHE A 340 -9.01 5.30 -27.22
CA PHE A 340 -10.43 5.01 -27.14
C PHE A 340 -10.70 3.50 -27.10
N GLU A 341 -9.67 2.66 -27.14
CA GLU A 341 -9.84 1.21 -27.18
C GLU A 341 -9.91 0.68 -25.75
N PRO A 342 -11.07 0.23 -25.27
CA PRO A 342 -11.16 -0.25 -23.90
C PRO A 342 -10.45 -1.59 -23.70
N PRO A 343 -10.10 -1.92 -22.44
CA PRO A 343 -9.69 -3.26 -22.08
C PRO A 343 -10.77 -4.28 -22.45
N ALA A 344 -10.36 -5.50 -22.82
CA ALA A 344 -11.30 -6.61 -22.88
C ALA A 344 -11.87 -6.90 -21.48
N LEU A 345 -13.03 -7.55 -21.41
CA LEU A 345 -13.51 -8.03 -20.11
C LEU A 345 -12.50 -9.01 -19.48
N PRO A 346 -12.36 -9.01 -18.15
CA PRO A 346 -11.67 -10.08 -17.43
C PRO A 346 -12.27 -11.45 -17.82
N ALA A 347 -11.52 -12.26 -18.55
CA ALA A 347 -12.04 -13.48 -19.14
C ALA A 347 -12.03 -14.64 -18.14
N GLU A 348 -12.88 -15.65 -18.35
CA GLU A 348 -12.93 -16.88 -17.54
C GLU A 348 -13.05 -16.62 -16.02
N ALA A 349 -13.71 -15.51 -15.64
CA ALA A 349 -13.92 -15.16 -14.26
C ALA A 349 -14.79 -16.24 -13.58
N GLN A 350 -14.27 -16.84 -12.51
CA GLN A 350 -14.94 -17.95 -11.82
C GLN A 350 -14.54 -18.02 -10.34
N VAL A 351 -15.37 -18.68 -9.55
CA VAL A 351 -15.09 -18.99 -8.15
C VAL A 351 -14.34 -20.30 -8.05
N VAL A 352 -13.24 -20.30 -7.32
CA VAL A 352 -12.36 -21.46 -7.12
C VAL A 352 -12.65 -22.15 -5.78
N ASP A 353 -12.91 -21.36 -4.74
CA ASP A 353 -13.26 -21.87 -3.41
C ASP A 353 -14.22 -20.92 -2.68
N VAL A 354 -15.08 -21.45 -1.81
CA VAL A 354 -16.04 -20.67 -1.01
C VAL A 354 -16.18 -21.26 0.39
N THR A 355 -16.01 -20.42 1.40
CA THR A 355 -16.26 -20.74 2.79
C THR A 355 -17.47 -19.95 3.32
N GLY A 356 -17.82 -20.14 4.59
CA GLY A 356 -18.90 -19.39 5.23
C GLY A 356 -18.65 -17.88 5.34
N ASN A 357 -17.40 -17.42 5.16
CA ASN A 357 -16.99 -16.03 5.38
C ASN A 357 -16.09 -15.41 4.29
N GLU A 358 -15.67 -16.17 3.28
CA GLU A 358 -14.85 -15.68 2.17
C GLU A 358 -15.05 -16.50 0.91
N ALA A 359 -14.59 -15.97 -0.22
CA ALA A 359 -14.53 -16.69 -1.48
C ALA A 359 -13.23 -16.38 -2.21
N GLN A 360 -12.58 -17.39 -2.79
CA GLN A 360 -11.45 -17.21 -3.69
C GLN A 360 -11.95 -17.25 -5.14
N LEU A 361 -11.58 -16.22 -5.91
CA LEU A 361 -11.97 -16.07 -7.31
C LEU A 361 -10.73 -15.97 -8.20
N THR A 362 -10.88 -16.38 -9.45
CA THR A 362 -9.86 -16.26 -10.49
C THR A 362 -10.43 -15.70 -11.78
N PHE A 363 -9.59 -15.05 -12.59
CA PHE A 363 -9.90 -14.61 -13.94
C PHE A 363 -8.61 -14.51 -14.77
N VAL A 364 -8.74 -14.48 -16.09
CA VAL A 364 -7.65 -14.22 -17.03
C VAL A 364 -7.53 -12.71 -17.26
N ALA A 365 -6.34 -12.17 -17.02
CA ALA A 365 -6.03 -10.75 -17.17
C ALA A 365 -6.30 -10.29 -18.62
N PRO A 366 -7.13 -9.24 -18.83
CA PRO A 366 -7.28 -8.62 -20.14
C PRO A 366 -6.05 -7.78 -20.52
N GLY A 367 -6.03 -7.31 -21.76
CA GLY A 367 -5.10 -6.27 -22.20
C GLY A 367 -5.63 -4.88 -21.93
N ASP A 368 -4.74 -3.90 -22.10
CA ASP A 368 -5.05 -2.47 -22.11
C ASP A 368 -5.97 -2.13 -23.28
N ASP A 369 -5.54 -2.50 -24.49
CA ASP A 369 -6.31 -2.40 -25.73
C ASP A 369 -6.84 -3.78 -26.11
N GLY A 370 -8.07 -4.10 -25.70
CA GLY A 370 -8.64 -5.42 -25.85
C GLY A 370 -7.82 -6.49 -25.12
N THR A 371 -7.04 -7.29 -25.86
CA THR A 371 -6.18 -8.35 -25.30
C THR A 371 -4.69 -8.04 -25.36
N THR A 372 -4.31 -6.81 -25.73
CA THR A 372 -2.90 -6.39 -25.87
C THR A 372 -2.51 -5.45 -24.74
N GLY A 373 -1.28 -5.55 -24.23
CA GLY A 373 -0.79 -4.67 -23.18
C GLY A 373 -1.18 -5.15 -21.78
N LYS A 374 -1.23 -4.21 -20.83
CA LYS A 374 -1.51 -4.49 -19.42
C LYS A 374 -2.31 -3.34 -18.85
N VAL A 375 -3.48 -3.66 -18.31
CA VAL A 375 -4.36 -2.68 -17.66
C VAL A 375 -3.71 -2.03 -16.44
N LYS A 376 -4.16 -0.82 -16.11
CA LYS A 376 -3.66 -0.05 -14.98
C LYS A 376 -4.12 -0.61 -13.63
N LYS A 377 -5.39 -1.01 -13.53
CA LYS A 377 -5.99 -1.55 -12.29
C LYS A 377 -7.29 -2.30 -12.55
N TYR A 378 -7.77 -2.99 -11.52
CA TYR A 378 -9.13 -3.53 -11.46
C TYR A 378 -9.97 -2.77 -10.44
N GLU A 379 -11.25 -2.63 -10.73
CA GLU A 379 -12.28 -2.27 -9.76
C GLU A 379 -13.17 -3.49 -9.53
N ILE A 380 -13.34 -3.87 -8.27
CA ILE A 380 -14.09 -5.07 -7.89
C ILE A 380 -15.18 -4.66 -6.92
N ARG A 381 -16.41 -5.07 -7.21
CA ARG A 381 -17.56 -4.77 -6.36
C ARG A 381 -18.45 -5.98 -6.21
N TYR A 382 -19.22 -6.02 -5.13
CA TYR A 382 -20.20 -7.09 -4.92
C TYR A 382 -21.57 -6.55 -4.51
N ARG A 383 -22.58 -7.36 -4.80
CA ARG A 383 -23.97 -7.18 -4.35
C ARG A 383 -24.46 -8.43 -3.63
N VAL A 384 -25.34 -8.23 -2.67
CA VAL A 384 -25.94 -9.30 -1.86
C VAL A 384 -27.35 -9.58 -2.35
N GLY A 385 -27.66 -10.85 -2.63
CA GLY A 385 -28.99 -11.36 -2.95
C GLY A 385 -29.63 -10.80 -4.23
N GLN A 386 -28.86 -10.10 -5.07
CA GLN A 386 -29.32 -9.48 -6.30
C GLN A 386 -28.25 -9.62 -7.39
N PRO A 387 -28.63 -9.90 -8.66
CA PRO A 387 -27.68 -10.01 -9.74
C PRO A 387 -27.01 -8.67 -10.05
N MET A 388 -25.73 -8.69 -10.40
CA MET A 388 -25.00 -7.52 -10.87
C MET A 388 -25.42 -7.18 -12.31
N THR A 389 -25.53 -5.89 -12.60
CA THR A 389 -25.60 -5.29 -13.93
C THR A 389 -24.63 -4.12 -14.01
N PRO A 390 -24.25 -3.64 -15.22
CA PRO A 390 -23.43 -2.45 -15.39
C PRO A 390 -23.93 -1.24 -14.59
N GLU A 391 -25.24 -1.00 -14.58
CA GLU A 391 -25.84 0.13 -13.87
C GLU A 391 -25.78 -0.03 -12.35
N SER A 392 -25.92 -1.26 -11.86
CA SER A 392 -25.85 -1.54 -10.44
C SER A 392 -24.42 -1.53 -9.89
N PHE A 393 -23.42 -1.72 -10.77
CA PHE A 393 -22.01 -1.86 -10.38
C PHE A 393 -21.50 -0.60 -9.68
N ASP A 394 -21.72 0.59 -10.25
CA ASP A 394 -21.17 1.84 -9.71
C ASP A 394 -21.71 2.21 -8.32
N THR A 395 -22.82 1.59 -7.90
CA THR A 395 -23.43 1.75 -6.57
C THR A 395 -23.27 0.52 -5.66
N ALA A 396 -22.70 -0.57 -6.18
CA ALA A 396 -22.42 -1.78 -5.43
C ALA A 396 -21.27 -1.56 -4.43
N THR A 397 -21.14 -2.48 -3.49
CA THR A 397 -20.13 -2.40 -2.43
C THR A 397 -18.74 -2.63 -3.00
N LEU A 398 -17.84 -1.66 -2.84
CA LEU A 398 -16.44 -1.77 -3.24
C LEU A 398 -15.70 -2.79 -2.39
N VAL A 399 -14.98 -3.69 -3.04
CA VAL A 399 -14.06 -4.62 -2.38
C VAL A 399 -12.75 -3.89 -2.11
N ALA A 400 -12.30 -3.93 -0.85
CA ALA A 400 -11.08 -3.24 -0.44
C ALA A 400 -9.78 -3.92 -0.93
N THR A 401 -9.87 -5.19 -1.33
CA THR A 401 -8.76 -5.97 -1.90
C THR A 401 -8.20 -5.30 -3.14
N SER A 402 -6.88 -5.08 -3.15
CA SER A 402 -6.14 -4.63 -4.33
C SER A 402 -5.67 -5.85 -5.14
N ILE A 403 -5.78 -5.80 -6.46
CA ILE A 403 -5.17 -6.79 -7.35
C ILE A 403 -4.12 -6.08 -8.16
N ARG A 404 -2.86 -6.52 -8.04
CA ARG A 404 -1.77 -6.04 -8.88
C ARG A 404 -1.90 -6.60 -10.29
N PRO A 405 -2.12 -5.76 -11.32
CA PRO A 405 -2.35 -6.25 -12.67
C PRO A 405 -1.16 -7.03 -13.23
N SER A 406 -1.46 -8.22 -13.72
CA SER A 406 -0.55 -9.06 -14.50
C SER A 406 -0.67 -8.79 -15.99
N VAL A 407 0.32 -9.22 -16.78
CA VAL A 407 0.28 -9.13 -18.25
C VAL A 407 -0.94 -9.86 -18.82
N ALA A 408 -1.48 -9.39 -19.94
CA ALA A 408 -2.62 -10.01 -20.60
C ALA A 408 -2.43 -11.52 -20.82
N GLY A 409 -3.48 -12.30 -20.55
CA GLY A 409 -3.48 -13.75 -20.63
C GLY A 409 -2.98 -14.49 -19.37
N ALA A 410 -2.39 -13.79 -18.40
CA ALA A 410 -2.04 -14.39 -17.12
C ALA A 410 -3.29 -14.66 -16.26
N VAL A 411 -3.32 -15.79 -15.55
CA VAL A 411 -4.37 -16.06 -14.57
C VAL A 411 -4.09 -15.25 -13.31
N GLN A 412 -5.10 -14.51 -12.85
CA GLN A 412 -5.08 -13.75 -11.60
C GLN A 412 -6.05 -14.35 -10.61
N THR A 413 -5.69 -14.25 -9.33
CA THR A 413 -6.46 -14.79 -8.21
C THR A 413 -6.60 -13.72 -7.15
N PHE A 414 -7.75 -13.66 -6.50
CA PHE A 414 -7.97 -12.80 -5.34
C PHE A 414 -8.97 -13.43 -4.38
N THR A 415 -8.92 -13.00 -3.12
CA THR A 415 -9.88 -13.39 -2.08
C THR A 415 -10.85 -12.25 -1.83
N LEU A 416 -12.13 -12.58 -1.78
CA LEU A 416 -13.23 -11.72 -1.34
C LEU A 416 -13.56 -12.05 0.12
N PRO A 417 -13.07 -11.27 1.09
CA PRO A 417 -13.28 -11.54 2.51
C PRO A 417 -14.63 -10.99 3.00
N GLY A 418 -14.99 -11.35 4.24
CA GLY A 418 -16.08 -10.70 4.98
C GLY A 418 -17.49 -11.05 4.49
N LEU A 419 -17.65 -12.22 3.84
CA LEU A 419 -18.94 -12.72 3.40
C LEU A 419 -19.79 -13.23 4.59
N LEU A 420 -21.10 -13.22 4.40
CA LEU A 420 -22.06 -13.84 5.30
C LEU A 420 -22.31 -15.27 4.81
N PRO A 421 -22.53 -16.24 5.71
CA PRO A 421 -22.86 -17.61 5.33
C PRO A 421 -24.26 -17.69 4.71
N SER A 422 -24.53 -18.78 4.00
CA SER A 422 -25.84 -19.07 3.40
C SER A 422 -26.39 -17.94 2.51
N THR A 423 -25.52 -17.09 1.99
CA THR A 423 -25.87 -15.82 1.34
C THR A 423 -25.43 -15.83 -0.12
N GLU A 424 -26.31 -15.35 -1.00
CA GLU A 424 -26.03 -15.20 -2.42
C GLU A 424 -25.32 -13.87 -2.69
N TYR A 425 -24.27 -13.92 -3.51
CA TYR A 425 -23.47 -12.78 -3.91
C TYR A 425 -23.33 -12.74 -5.43
N SER A 426 -23.33 -11.54 -5.98
CA SER A 426 -22.92 -11.27 -7.35
C SER A 426 -21.72 -10.34 -7.31
N VAL A 427 -20.60 -10.78 -7.86
CA VAL A 427 -19.30 -10.08 -7.87
C VAL A 427 -19.04 -9.60 -9.29
N GLY A 428 -18.78 -8.31 -9.45
CA GLY A 428 -18.37 -7.70 -10.70
C GLY A 428 -16.88 -7.36 -10.68
N ILE A 429 -16.22 -7.55 -11.82
CA ILE A 429 -14.82 -7.18 -12.04
C ILE A 429 -14.76 -6.30 -13.29
N ARG A 430 -14.18 -5.11 -13.15
CA ARG A 430 -13.96 -4.14 -14.22
C ARG A 430 -12.47 -3.85 -14.37
N ALA A 431 -11.94 -3.96 -15.58
CA ALA A 431 -10.57 -3.55 -15.88
C ALA A 431 -10.55 -2.10 -16.35
N ILE A 432 -9.49 -1.37 -16.00
CA ILE A 432 -9.31 0.05 -16.29
C ILE A 432 -7.88 0.25 -16.83
N ASP A 433 -7.75 0.82 -18.02
CA ASP A 433 -6.45 1.14 -18.66
C ASP A 433 -5.83 2.45 -18.14
N ASP A 434 -4.70 2.84 -18.74
CA ASP A 434 -3.96 4.07 -18.43
C ASP A 434 -4.71 5.35 -18.83
N CYS A 435 -5.53 5.31 -19.89
CA CYS A 435 -6.41 6.42 -20.28
C CYS A 435 -7.79 6.38 -19.59
N ARG A 436 -8.01 5.41 -18.71
CA ARG A 436 -9.21 5.10 -17.94
C ARG A 436 -10.41 4.67 -18.80
N ASN A 437 -10.20 4.12 -19.99
CA ASN A 437 -11.26 3.34 -20.61
C ASN A 437 -11.52 2.10 -19.74
N ILE A 438 -12.78 1.68 -19.75
CA ILE A 438 -13.27 0.61 -18.89
C ILE A 438 -13.71 -0.59 -19.72
N SER A 439 -13.41 -1.78 -19.23
CA SER A 439 -13.92 -3.00 -19.84
C SER A 439 -15.43 -3.16 -19.64
N GLU A 440 -16.04 -4.07 -20.42
CA GLU A 440 -17.26 -4.72 -19.98
C GLU A 440 -17.05 -5.46 -18.64
N LEU A 441 -18.13 -5.69 -17.89
CA LEU A 441 -18.05 -6.35 -16.59
C LEU A 441 -17.94 -7.87 -16.75
N ALA A 442 -16.95 -8.46 -16.10
CA ALA A 442 -17.01 -9.88 -15.76
C ALA A 442 -17.87 -10.03 -14.50
N ILE A 443 -18.89 -10.89 -14.54
CA ILE A 443 -19.80 -11.11 -13.42
C ILE A 443 -19.71 -12.57 -13.00
N VAL A 444 -19.50 -12.78 -11.71
CA VAL A 444 -19.44 -14.11 -11.09
C VAL A 444 -20.45 -14.16 -9.97
N GLU A 445 -21.28 -15.20 -9.95
CA GLU A 445 -22.24 -15.45 -8.88
C GLU A 445 -21.72 -16.55 -7.96
N LEU A 446 -21.91 -16.37 -6.65
CA LEU A 446 -21.56 -17.36 -5.65
C LEU A 446 -22.59 -17.40 -4.54
N ARG A 447 -22.67 -18.54 -3.86
CA ARG A 447 -23.45 -18.69 -2.65
C ARG A 447 -22.54 -19.29 -1.59
N THR A 448 -22.41 -18.60 -0.47
CA THR A 448 -21.65 -19.13 0.67
C THR A 448 -22.40 -20.31 1.29
N PRO A 449 -21.69 -21.38 1.68
CA PRO A 449 -22.28 -22.51 2.38
C PRO A 449 -22.82 -22.10 3.77
N ASP A 450 -23.60 -23.00 4.36
CA ASP A 450 -23.95 -22.89 5.79
C ASP A 450 -22.66 -22.97 6.64
N ARG A 451 -22.61 -22.24 7.76
CA ARG A 451 -21.43 -22.25 8.64
C ARG A 451 -21.11 -23.66 9.12
N GLY A 452 -19.83 -24.00 9.10
CA GLY A 452 -19.34 -25.19 9.78
C GLY A 452 -19.58 -25.11 11.28
N VAL A 453 -19.93 -26.24 11.92
CA VAL A 453 -20.05 -26.31 13.39
C VAL A 453 -18.68 -26.01 14.01
N GLY A 454 -18.49 -24.81 14.56
CA GLY A 454 -17.23 -24.34 15.15
C GLY A 454 -16.74 -22.98 14.63
N GLU A 455 -17.33 -22.46 13.55
CA GLU A 455 -17.02 -21.15 12.98
C GLU A 455 -17.78 -20.05 13.75
N VAL A 456 -17.07 -19.28 14.59
CA VAL A 456 -17.72 -18.39 15.58
C VAL A 456 -18.25 -17.11 14.93
N ASP A 457 -19.56 -16.91 15.03
CA ASP A 457 -20.30 -15.73 14.56
C ASP A 457 -19.82 -14.44 15.26
N ALA A 458 -19.27 -13.50 14.49
CA ALA A 458 -18.75 -12.24 15.01
C ALA A 458 -19.92 -11.32 15.42
N CYS A 459 -20.08 -11.09 16.73
CA CYS A 459 -20.76 -9.90 17.21
C CYS A 459 -19.76 -8.73 17.13
N PHE A 460 -19.49 -8.21 15.93
CA PHE A 460 -18.48 -7.19 15.63
C PHE A 460 -18.38 -6.08 16.69
N VAL A 461 -19.50 -5.41 17.00
CA VAL A 461 -19.56 -4.32 17.98
C VAL A 461 -19.33 -4.80 19.42
N ALA A 462 -19.82 -5.99 19.78
CA ALA A 462 -19.66 -6.53 21.13
C ALA A 462 -18.22 -7.06 21.34
N THR A 463 -17.65 -7.71 20.34
CA THR A 463 -16.24 -8.10 20.33
C THR A 463 -15.31 -6.89 20.39
N ALA A 464 -15.61 -5.83 19.63
CA ALA A 464 -14.89 -4.56 19.73
C ALA A 464 -15.00 -3.96 21.15
N ALA A 465 -16.20 -3.92 21.74
CA ALA A 465 -16.44 -3.36 23.07
C ALA A 465 -15.80 -4.17 24.21
N TYR A 466 -15.87 -5.50 24.18
CA TYR A 466 -15.42 -6.39 25.26
C TYR A 466 -14.03 -6.98 25.05
N GLY A 467 -13.39 -6.72 23.91
CA GLY A 467 -11.99 -7.07 23.64
C GLY A 467 -11.73 -8.55 23.38
N SER A 468 -12.77 -9.39 23.40
CA SER A 468 -12.64 -10.82 23.07
C SER A 468 -13.94 -11.38 22.51
N VAL A 469 -13.82 -12.25 21.51
CA VAL A 469 -14.93 -13.07 20.99
C VAL A 469 -15.41 -14.10 22.01
N LEU A 470 -14.64 -14.39 23.07
CA LEU A 470 -14.96 -15.35 24.13
C LEU A 470 -15.41 -14.69 25.44
N ALA A 471 -15.55 -13.36 25.46
CA ALA A 471 -16.08 -12.69 26.65
C ALA A 471 -17.49 -13.20 26.97
N GLY A 472 -17.76 -13.54 28.24
CA GLY A 472 -19.03 -14.14 28.65
C GLY A 472 -20.26 -13.29 28.27
N ASP A 473 -20.12 -11.97 28.26
CA ASP A 473 -21.19 -11.06 27.84
C ASP A 473 -21.44 -11.08 26.32
N VAL A 474 -20.41 -11.37 25.52
CA VAL A 474 -20.55 -11.56 24.06
C VAL A 474 -21.30 -12.87 23.78
N ASP A 475 -21.02 -13.95 24.51
CA ASP A 475 -21.77 -15.21 24.39
C ASP A 475 -23.26 -15.04 24.78
N LEU A 476 -23.55 -14.25 25.82
CA LEU A 476 -24.92 -13.94 26.22
C LEU A 476 -25.69 -13.18 25.14
N LEU A 477 -25.06 -12.17 24.51
CA LEU A 477 -25.67 -11.40 23.43
C LEU A 477 -25.90 -12.26 22.17
N ARG A 478 -24.97 -13.17 21.83
CA ARG A 478 -25.15 -14.15 20.74
C ARG A 478 -26.36 -15.06 21.00
N ARG A 479 -26.44 -15.65 22.19
CA ARG A 479 -27.58 -16.52 22.55
C ARG A 479 -28.90 -15.78 22.52
N PHE A 480 -28.95 -14.52 22.96
CA PHE A 480 -30.16 -13.70 22.89
C PHE A 480 -30.58 -13.43 21.44
N ARG A 481 -29.62 -13.09 20.57
CA ARG A 481 -29.85 -12.95 19.13
C ARG A 481 -30.48 -14.21 18.54
N ASP A 482 -29.87 -15.36 18.81
CA ASP A 482 -30.26 -16.62 18.17
C ASP A 482 -31.56 -17.19 18.73
N LEU A 483 -31.79 -17.08 20.04
CA LEU A 483 -32.93 -17.71 20.70
C LEU A 483 -34.15 -16.81 20.82
N ALA A 484 -34.00 -15.49 20.72
CA ALA A 484 -35.09 -14.52 20.88
C ALA A 484 -35.28 -13.62 19.66
N LEU A 485 -34.22 -12.97 19.15
CA LEU A 485 -34.38 -11.99 18.06
C LEU A 485 -34.73 -12.67 16.73
N ARG A 486 -34.02 -13.75 16.35
CA ARG A 486 -34.27 -14.48 15.10
C ARG A 486 -35.63 -15.18 15.00
N LYS A 487 -36.41 -15.23 16.09
CA LYS A 487 -37.75 -15.84 16.09
C LYS A 487 -38.86 -14.87 15.70
N THR A 488 -38.55 -13.60 15.47
CA THR A 488 -39.54 -12.56 15.18
C THR A 488 -39.09 -11.72 13.99
N ALA A 489 -40.01 -11.31 13.12
CA ALA A 489 -39.69 -10.52 11.93
C ALA A 489 -38.98 -9.19 12.26
N PHE A 490 -39.37 -8.52 13.35
CA PHE A 490 -38.70 -7.31 13.82
C PHE A 490 -37.31 -7.57 14.40
N GLY A 491 -37.11 -8.73 15.04
CA GLY A 491 -35.81 -9.13 15.55
C GLY A 491 -34.84 -9.51 14.44
N GLU A 492 -35.31 -10.16 13.37
CA GLU A 492 -34.49 -10.40 12.18
C GLU A 492 -34.05 -9.11 11.49
N LEU A 493 -34.96 -8.13 11.31
CA LEU A 493 -34.59 -6.82 10.76
C LEU A 493 -33.51 -6.12 11.61
N ALA A 494 -33.61 -6.22 12.94
CA ALA A 494 -32.61 -5.65 13.84
C ALA A 494 -31.25 -6.37 13.72
N VAL A 495 -31.26 -7.69 13.49
CA VAL A 495 -30.06 -8.48 13.24
C VAL A 495 -29.44 -8.13 11.89
N GLU A 496 -30.23 -8.00 10.83
CA GLU A 496 -29.74 -7.57 9.51
C GLU A 496 -29.13 -6.17 9.55
N ALA A 497 -29.81 -5.21 10.20
CA ALA A 497 -29.26 -3.86 10.39
C ALA A 497 -27.94 -3.91 11.18
N TYR A 498 -27.86 -4.74 12.22
CA TYR A 498 -26.63 -4.95 12.97
C TYR A 498 -25.50 -5.50 12.11
N TYR A 499 -25.76 -6.46 11.22
CA TYR A 499 -24.74 -7.00 10.32
C TYR A 499 -24.38 -6.06 9.17
N THR A 500 -25.31 -5.20 8.75
CA THR A 500 -25.08 -4.21 7.68
C THR A 500 -24.22 -3.05 8.16
N PHE A 501 -24.46 -2.54 9.36
CA PHE A 501 -23.78 -1.35 9.90
C PHE A 501 -22.72 -1.67 10.95
N GLY A 502 -22.77 -2.85 11.56
CA GLY A 502 -21.91 -3.28 12.66
C GLY A 502 -20.42 -3.37 12.33
N PRO A 503 -19.99 -3.86 11.16
CA PRO A 503 -18.58 -3.93 10.80
C PRO A 503 -17.90 -2.54 10.80
N ALA A 504 -18.50 -1.55 10.12
CA ALA A 504 -18.00 -0.18 10.09
C ALA A 504 -17.97 0.47 11.48
N LEU A 505 -19.00 0.24 12.30
CA LEU A 505 -19.05 0.75 13.66
C LEU A 505 -18.00 0.09 14.58
N SER A 506 -17.68 -1.18 14.34
CA SER A 506 -16.76 -1.97 15.17
C SER A 506 -15.30 -1.58 14.99
N GLY A 507 -14.89 -1.19 13.77
CA GLY A 507 -13.56 -0.63 13.53
C GLY A 507 -13.32 0.64 14.35
N LEU A 508 -14.29 1.56 14.33
CA LEU A 508 -14.24 2.81 15.11
C LEU A 508 -14.20 2.56 16.63
N ILE A 509 -14.94 1.56 17.12
CA ILE A 509 -14.98 1.22 18.55
C ILE A 509 -13.69 0.52 19.00
N GLY A 510 -13.11 -0.35 18.17
CA GLY A 510 -11.92 -1.11 18.50
C GLY A 510 -10.68 -0.23 18.75
N GLU A 511 -10.58 0.90 18.06
CA GLU A 511 -9.42 1.80 18.08
C GLU A 511 -9.40 2.81 19.24
N SER A 512 -10.44 2.87 20.07
CA SER A 512 -10.55 3.88 21.13
C SER A 512 -11.09 3.31 22.44
N ASP A 513 -10.28 3.35 23.51
CA ASP A 513 -10.70 2.93 24.85
C ASP A 513 -11.96 3.65 25.35
N LEU A 514 -12.12 4.93 24.97
CA LEU A 514 -13.32 5.72 25.29
C LEU A 514 -14.55 5.18 24.57
N LEU A 515 -14.44 4.82 23.29
CA LEU A 515 -15.55 4.24 22.52
C LEU A 515 -15.83 2.80 22.96
N ARG A 516 -14.81 2.01 23.33
CA ARG A 516 -15.00 0.68 23.94
C ARG A 516 -15.78 0.78 25.25
N SER A 517 -15.41 1.71 26.13
CA SER A 517 -16.14 1.96 27.37
C SER A 517 -17.57 2.41 27.11
N THR A 518 -17.76 3.37 26.20
CA THR A 518 -19.08 3.90 25.84
C THR A 518 -19.96 2.81 25.24
N ALA A 519 -19.42 1.95 24.38
CA ALA A 519 -20.12 0.82 23.80
C ALA A 519 -20.49 -0.22 24.86
N ARG A 520 -19.60 -0.53 25.82
CA ARG A 520 -19.91 -1.38 26.97
C ARG A 520 -21.05 -0.79 27.81
N ASP A 521 -21.02 0.51 28.09
CA ASP A 521 -22.07 1.20 28.84
C ASP A 521 -23.42 1.20 28.10
N ALA A 522 -23.41 1.34 26.77
CA ALA A 522 -24.60 1.25 25.94
C ALA A 522 -25.19 -0.18 25.88
N LEU A 523 -24.32 -1.20 25.90
CA LEU A 523 -24.71 -2.61 25.88
C LEU A 523 -25.12 -3.12 27.27
N ALA A 524 -24.64 -2.51 28.35
CA ALA A 524 -24.86 -2.96 29.73
C ALA A 524 -26.35 -3.15 30.11
N PRO A 525 -27.31 -2.29 29.73
CA PRO A 525 -28.73 -2.50 30.03
C PRO A 525 -29.29 -3.75 29.35
N VAL A 526 -28.86 -4.03 28.12
CA VAL A 526 -29.27 -5.22 27.36
C VAL A 526 -28.66 -6.47 27.97
N VAL A 527 -27.36 -6.45 28.25
CA VAL A 527 -26.64 -7.56 28.91
C VAL A 527 -27.26 -7.87 30.29
N SER A 528 -27.55 -6.86 31.10
CA SER A 528 -28.20 -7.01 32.40
C SER A 528 -29.59 -7.65 32.28
N ARG A 529 -30.38 -7.21 31.29
CA ARG A 529 -31.72 -7.75 31.04
C ARG A 529 -31.68 -9.20 30.53
N VAL A 530 -30.75 -9.50 29.62
CA VAL A 530 -30.50 -10.86 29.10
C VAL A 530 -30.04 -11.80 30.22
N ARG A 531 -29.15 -11.33 31.11
CA ARG A 531 -28.68 -12.09 32.28
C ARG A 531 -29.83 -12.42 33.24
N GLY A 532 -30.83 -11.54 33.37
CA GLY A 532 -32.04 -11.78 34.16
C GLY A 532 -32.98 -12.86 33.61
N PHE A 533 -32.89 -13.20 32.32
CA PHE A 533 -33.68 -14.30 31.72
C PHE A 533 -33.11 -15.69 32.01
N GLN A 534 -31.88 -15.80 32.51
CA GLN A 534 -31.23 -17.09 32.83
C GLN A 534 -31.46 -17.59 34.27
N VAL A 535 -32.36 -16.98 35.05
CA VAL A 535 -32.75 -17.46 36.38
C VAL A 535 -34.22 -17.88 36.38
N SER A 536 -34.51 -18.98 35.69
CA SER A 536 -35.66 -19.83 35.93
C SER A 536 -35.43 -21.14 35.17
N GLU A 537 -34.94 -22.16 35.89
CA GLU A 537 -35.14 -23.56 35.49
C GLU A 537 -36.63 -23.91 35.46
#